data_AF-A0A814IN12-F1
#
_entry.id   AF-A0A814IN12-F1
#
_cell.length_a   1.000
_cell.length_b   1.000
_cell.length_c   1.000
_cell.angle_alpha   90.00
_cell.angle_beta   90.00
_cell.angle_gamma   90.00
#
_symmetry.space_group_name_H-M   'P 1'
#
loop_
_entity.id
_entity.type
_entity.pdbx_description
1 polymer ?
#
loop_
_entity_poly.entity_id
_entity_poly.type
_entity_poly.pdbx_seq_one_letter_code
_entity_poly.pdbx_strand_id
1 'polypeptide(L)'
;MFKIPTYEELENREKEQEEKRSEIKINLFQKRKLINLNETRDFQSTSTESAVDNSKKLCVNQNPSPKQADTKPIEDDDDELLNAFISENKDIIEKPVKSNSDDVFKKPEIPAPKPVETEKPKTVVLTNSGTTSSSSSSSLGSGALVVNSKQRGNPVLKHIRNVQWRFCDTLVPDYCMSRSSCAFYLSMKYHLLNPTYIHQRIKELGRAYDLRVLLTFVDVKEPRHCIKELEKICIYSNLTMILCWTPEEVGRYLETYKAYEFKSADAIMEKSTNQIETSNKAQQNNSDSNFINNLTDFLCQIKSINKTDASTLRQTFGSVKELSTASKEQLNLCPGLGPLKCNRLYEIFRTPFILPKKN
;
A
#
# COMPACT_ATOMS: atom_id res chain seq x y z
N MET A 1 -30.48 -8.03 -42.83
CA MET A 1 -31.59 -7.45 -42.06
C MET A 1 -31.57 -8.09 -40.68
N PHE A 2 -31.31 -7.35 -39.60
CA PHE A 2 -31.23 -7.94 -38.26
C PHE A 2 -32.65 -8.23 -37.73
N LYS A 3 -32.92 -9.49 -37.39
CA LYS A 3 -34.20 -9.89 -36.80
C LYS A 3 -34.11 -9.64 -35.29
N ILE A 4 -34.87 -8.66 -34.80
CA ILE A 4 -34.95 -8.35 -33.37
C ILE A 4 -35.68 -9.51 -32.68
N PRO A 5 -35.15 -10.09 -31.59
CA PRO A 5 -35.83 -11.17 -30.87
C PRO A 5 -37.17 -10.74 -30.30
N THR A 6 -38.14 -11.66 -30.22
CA THR A 6 -39.39 -11.40 -29.50
C THR A 6 -39.19 -11.42 -27.98
N TYR A 7 -40.13 -10.86 -27.23
CA TYR A 7 -40.08 -10.89 -25.75
C TYR A 7 -40.04 -12.34 -25.21
N GLU A 8 -40.83 -13.24 -25.81
CA GLU A 8 -40.85 -14.67 -25.48
C GLU A 8 -39.51 -15.36 -25.78
N GLU A 9 -38.83 -15.00 -26.88
CA GLU A 9 -37.48 -15.50 -27.19
C GLU A 9 -36.42 -15.02 -26.18
N LEU A 10 -36.63 -13.87 -25.54
CA LEU A 10 -35.76 -13.36 -24.47
C LEU A 10 -36.04 -14.04 -23.13
N GLU A 11 -37.31 -14.13 -22.72
CA GLU A 11 -37.73 -14.76 -21.46
C GLU A 11 -37.34 -16.25 -21.41
N ASN A 12 -37.47 -16.97 -22.53
CA ASN A 12 -37.04 -18.37 -22.62
C ASN A 12 -35.51 -18.53 -22.51
N ARG A 13 -34.72 -17.59 -23.07
CA ARG A 13 -33.26 -17.57 -22.90
C ARG A 13 -32.81 -17.20 -21.48
N GLU A 14 -33.60 -16.41 -20.76
CA GLU A 14 -33.33 -16.09 -19.36
C GLU A 14 -33.56 -17.33 -18.48
N LYS A 15 -34.67 -18.05 -18.68
CA LYS A 15 -34.95 -19.33 -18.00
C LYS A 15 -33.88 -20.39 -18.30
N GLU A 16 -33.48 -20.56 -19.57
CA GLU A 16 -32.41 -21.49 -19.97
C GLU A 16 -31.05 -21.14 -19.32
N GLN A 17 -30.77 -19.84 -19.12
CA GLN A 17 -29.59 -19.39 -18.38
C GLN A 17 -29.71 -19.61 -16.87
N GLU A 18 -30.88 -19.42 -16.27
CA GLU A 18 -31.09 -19.66 -14.85
C GLU A 18 -30.99 -21.15 -14.50
N GLU A 19 -31.55 -22.02 -15.33
CA GLU A 19 -31.44 -23.47 -15.21
C GLU A 19 -29.97 -23.92 -15.22
N LYS A 20 -29.18 -23.50 -16.23
CA LYS A 20 -27.73 -23.77 -16.31
C LYS A 20 -26.96 -23.19 -15.11
N ARG A 21 -27.32 -21.99 -14.63
CA ARG A 21 -26.75 -21.41 -13.40
C ARG A 21 -27.12 -22.23 -12.15
N SER A 22 -28.25 -22.92 -12.14
CA SER A 22 -28.66 -23.81 -11.05
C SER A 22 -27.85 -25.13 -11.07
N GLU A 23 -27.67 -25.74 -12.24
CA GLU A 23 -26.85 -26.95 -12.42
C GLU A 23 -25.40 -26.71 -11.99
N ILE A 24 -24.81 -25.58 -12.41
CA ILE A 24 -23.44 -25.18 -12.02
C ILE A 24 -23.33 -25.05 -10.49
N LYS A 25 -24.32 -24.45 -9.81
CA LYS A 25 -24.34 -24.36 -8.33
C LYS A 25 -24.43 -25.74 -7.67
N ILE A 26 -25.28 -26.63 -8.18
CA ILE A 26 -25.44 -28.01 -7.67
C ILE A 26 -24.13 -28.79 -7.83
N ASN A 27 -23.51 -28.72 -9.01
CA ASN A 27 -22.22 -29.36 -9.28
C ASN A 27 -21.08 -28.80 -8.40
N LEU A 28 -21.04 -27.48 -8.17
CA LEU A 28 -20.08 -26.88 -7.23
C LEU A 28 -20.29 -27.38 -5.79
N PHE A 29 -21.55 -27.51 -5.35
CA PHE A 29 -21.88 -28.00 -4.02
C PHE A 29 -21.51 -29.48 -3.84
N GLN A 30 -21.80 -30.33 -4.83
CA GLN A 30 -21.37 -31.73 -4.84
C GLN A 30 -19.83 -31.85 -4.83
N LYS A 31 -19.12 -31.07 -5.65
CA LYS A 31 -17.64 -31.05 -5.70
C LYS A 31 -17.05 -30.65 -4.33
N ARG A 32 -17.59 -29.61 -3.68
CA ARG A 32 -17.17 -29.21 -2.32
C ARG A 32 -17.45 -30.28 -1.26
N LYS A 33 -18.58 -30.99 -1.36
CA LYS A 33 -18.92 -32.10 -0.46
C LYS A 33 -17.96 -33.29 -0.60
N LEU A 34 -17.54 -33.60 -1.83
CA LEU A 34 -16.55 -34.65 -2.11
C LEU A 34 -15.15 -34.29 -1.58
N ILE A 35 -14.72 -33.03 -1.68
CA ILE A 35 -13.44 -32.56 -1.13
C ILE A 35 -13.40 -32.77 0.40
N ASN A 36 -14.43 -32.33 1.12
CA ASN A 36 -14.53 -32.50 2.58
C ASN A 36 -14.55 -33.99 3.02
N LEU A 37 -15.07 -34.89 2.17
CA LEU A 37 -15.10 -36.34 2.40
C LEU A 37 -13.76 -37.04 2.16
N ASN A 38 -12.83 -36.42 1.42
CA ASN A 38 -11.46 -36.90 1.29
C ASN A 38 -10.57 -36.34 2.40
N GLU A 39 -10.70 -35.05 2.74
CA GLU A 39 -9.98 -34.42 3.87
C GLU A 39 -10.24 -35.14 5.21
N THR A 40 -11.44 -35.71 5.39
CA THR A 40 -11.78 -36.52 6.58
C THR A 40 -11.27 -37.98 6.54
N ARG A 41 -10.76 -38.47 5.41
CA ARG A 41 -10.07 -39.77 5.31
C ARG A 41 -8.57 -39.65 5.57
N ASP A 42 -7.94 -38.62 5.01
CA ASP A 42 -6.50 -38.41 5.17
C ASP A 42 -6.10 -38.06 6.61
N PHE A 43 -7.05 -37.59 7.44
CA PHE A 43 -6.84 -37.32 8.87
C PHE A 43 -6.97 -38.55 9.79
N GLN A 44 -7.27 -39.76 9.26
CA GLN A 44 -7.35 -41.00 10.05
C GLN A 44 -6.20 -42.00 9.80
N SER A 45 -5.28 -41.71 8.86
CA SER A 45 -4.23 -42.64 8.44
C SER A 45 -2.88 -42.47 9.14
N THR A 46 -2.71 -41.46 10.01
CA THR A 46 -1.40 -41.08 10.59
C THR A 46 -1.34 -41.05 12.12
N SER A 47 -1.97 -41.99 12.84
CA SER A 47 -1.82 -42.07 14.30
C SER A 47 -2.15 -43.42 14.98
N THR A 48 -1.43 -44.51 14.68
CA THR A 48 -1.13 -45.60 15.65
C THR A 48 -0.04 -46.53 15.11
N GLU A 49 1.12 -46.59 15.78
CA GLU A 49 2.05 -47.72 15.65
C GLU A 49 2.82 -47.94 16.96
N SER A 50 2.53 -49.04 17.67
CA SER A 50 3.38 -49.57 18.74
C SER A 50 3.05 -51.03 19.09
N ALA A 51 4.11 -51.82 19.33
CA ALA A 51 4.17 -53.12 20.02
C ALA A 51 3.55 -54.42 19.41
N VAL A 52 4.44 -55.36 19.04
CA VAL A 52 4.39 -56.84 19.28
C VAL A 52 3.29 -57.63 18.51
N ASP A 53 3.52 -58.75 17.80
CA ASP A 53 4.41 -59.93 18.04
C ASP A 53 4.85 -60.68 16.73
N ASN A 54 5.44 -61.87 16.89
CA ASN A 54 6.06 -62.75 15.87
C ASN A 54 5.07 -63.66 15.10
N SER A 55 5.30 -63.90 13.79
CA SER A 55 5.58 -65.26 13.20
C SER A 55 5.42 -65.44 11.67
N LYS A 56 6.47 -65.97 11.03
CA LYS A 56 6.48 -66.97 9.92
C LYS A 56 5.37 -66.96 8.83
N LYS A 57 5.70 -66.56 7.58
CA LYS A 57 5.93 -67.49 6.41
C LYS A 57 6.12 -66.80 5.03
N LEU A 58 7.18 -67.24 4.35
CA LEU A 58 7.33 -67.65 2.92
C LEU A 58 6.62 -66.95 1.73
N CYS A 59 7.36 -67.01 0.60
CA CYS A 59 6.98 -66.77 -0.80
C CYS A 59 6.80 -65.31 -1.27
N VAL A 60 7.08 -64.88 -2.51
CA VAL A 60 8.07 -65.17 -3.60
C VAL A 60 7.48 -64.65 -4.94
N ASN A 61 8.33 -64.07 -5.79
CA ASN A 61 8.16 -63.73 -7.22
C ASN A 61 7.44 -62.44 -7.69
N GLN A 62 8.28 -61.50 -8.16
CA GLN A 62 8.34 -60.96 -9.54
C GLN A 62 7.22 -60.05 -10.12
N ASN A 63 7.62 -58.78 -10.33
CA ASN A 63 7.54 -58.00 -11.60
C ASN A 63 6.16 -57.59 -12.20
N PRO A 64 6.09 -56.58 -13.10
CA PRO A 64 7.04 -55.50 -13.44
C PRO A 64 6.41 -54.08 -13.47
N SER A 65 7.22 -53.05 -13.74
CA SER A 65 6.78 -51.77 -14.36
C SER A 65 6.47 -51.98 -15.87
N PRO A 66 6.04 -50.99 -16.70
CA PRO A 66 5.79 -49.55 -16.42
C PRO A 66 4.52 -48.95 -17.10
N LYS A 67 4.21 -47.67 -16.82
CA LYS A 67 4.16 -46.55 -17.80
C LYS A 67 3.62 -45.25 -17.19
N GLN A 68 4.01 -44.12 -17.78
CA GLN A 68 3.51 -42.78 -17.46
C GLN A 68 2.14 -42.53 -18.11
N ALA A 69 1.37 -41.62 -17.52
CA ALA A 69 0.32 -40.86 -18.18
C ALA A 69 0.45 -39.40 -17.73
N ASP A 70 0.59 -38.48 -18.68
CA ASP A 70 0.76 -37.06 -18.38
C ASP A 70 -0.56 -36.41 -17.97
N THR A 71 -0.55 -35.70 -16.85
CA THR A 71 -1.63 -34.78 -16.46
C THR A 71 -1.07 -33.36 -16.51
N LYS A 72 -1.52 -32.56 -17.47
CA LYS A 72 -1.15 -31.13 -17.53
C LYS A 72 -1.66 -30.39 -16.29
N PRO A 73 -0.97 -29.31 -15.85
CA PRO A 73 -1.58 -28.33 -14.96
C PRO A 73 -2.87 -27.76 -15.58
N ILE A 74 -3.82 -27.40 -14.73
CA ILE A 74 -4.88 -26.47 -15.09
C ILE A 74 -4.29 -25.10 -14.75
N GLU A 75 -4.13 -24.25 -15.77
CA GLU A 75 -3.69 -22.87 -15.61
C GLU A 75 -4.95 -22.01 -15.42
N ASP A 76 -4.97 -21.13 -14.40
CA ASP A 76 -6.06 -20.20 -14.16
C ASP A 76 -5.90 -18.98 -15.10
N ASP A 77 -6.95 -18.65 -15.87
CA ASP A 77 -6.93 -17.62 -16.95
C ASP A 77 -6.38 -16.25 -16.47
N ASP A 78 -6.60 -15.91 -15.20
CA ASP A 78 -6.17 -14.65 -14.58
C ASP A 78 -4.64 -14.51 -14.44
N ASP A 79 -3.92 -15.61 -14.19
CA ASP A 79 -2.46 -15.58 -14.13
C ASP A 79 -1.84 -15.58 -15.55
N GLU A 80 -2.50 -16.10 -16.59
CA GLU A 80 -2.06 -15.90 -17.99
C GLU A 80 -2.12 -14.40 -18.36
N LEU A 81 -3.23 -13.71 -18.07
CA LEU A 81 -3.38 -12.28 -18.34
C LEU A 81 -2.34 -11.42 -17.59
N LEU A 82 -2.03 -11.77 -16.34
CA LEU A 82 -0.99 -11.10 -15.56
C LEU A 82 0.41 -11.35 -16.13
N ASN A 83 0.72 -12.60 -16.50
CA ASN A 83 2.00 -12.95 -17.11
C ASN A 83 2.19 -12.30 -18.49
N ALA A 84 1.13 -12.22 -19.30
CA ALA A 84 1.12 -11.49 -20.57
C ALA A 84 1.40 -9.99 -20.35
N PHE A 85 0.75 -9.35 -19.37
CA PHE A 85 1.01 -7.95 -19.01
C PHE A 85 2.45 -7.73 -18.54
N ILE A 86 3.01 -8.61 -17.70
CA ILE A 86 4.41 -8.54 -17.25
C ILE A 86 5.37 -8.71 -18.43
N SER A 87 5.09 -9.63 -19.35
CA SER A 87 5.89 -9.89 -20.55
C SER A 87 5.91 -8.69 -21.50
N GLU A 88 4.74 -8.15 -21.87
CA GLU A 88 4.62 -6.98 -22.73
C GLU A 88 5.30 -5.72 -22.16
N ASN A 89 5.32 -5.57 -20.83
CA ASN A 89 5.81 -4.37 -20.16
C ASN A 89 7.17 -4.57 -19.47
N LYS A 90 7.90 -5.65 -19.79
CA LYS A 90 9.16 -6.01 -19.11
C LYS A 90 10.20 -4.87 -19.11
N ASP A 91 10.37 -4.19 -20.23
CA ASP A 91 11.22 -2.99 -20.37
C ASP A 91 10.79 -1.79 -19.49
N ILE A 92 9.52 -1.73 -19.12
CA ILE A 92 8.93 -0.70 -18.25
C ILE A 92 9.09 -1.07 -16.77
N ILE A 93 9.28 -2.36 -16.46
CA ILE A 93 9.43 -2.90 -15.10
C ILE A 93 10.91 -2.98 -14.70
N GLU A 94 11.78 -3.56 -15.53
CA GLU A 94 13.15 -3.96 -15.11
C GLU A 94 14.21 -2.84 -15.19
N LYS A 95 13.93 -1.70 -15.83
CA LYS A 95 14.93 -0.63 -16.03
C LYS A 95 14.88 0.42 -14.90
N PRO A 96 15.85 0.46 -13.97
CA PRO A 96 15.89 1.44 -12.89
C PRO A 96 16.14 2.85 -13.40
N VAL A 97 15.61 3.85 -12.69
CA VAL A 97 15.82 5.28 -12.99
C VAL A 97 17.27 5.65 -12.66
N LYS A 98 18.10 5.86 -13.68
CA LYS A 98 19.40 6.52 -13.52
C LYS A 98 19.19 8.03 -13.39
N SER A 99 19.06 8.51 -12.16
CA SER A 99 19.09 9.93 -11.84
C SER A 99 20.52 10.47 -11.99
N ASN A 100 20.90 10.89 -13.21
CA ASN A 100 22.06 11.77 -13.39
C ASN A 100 21.76 13.10 -12.68
N SER A 101 22.68 13.57 -11.84
CA SER A 101 22.43 14.67 -10.88
C SER A 101 22.42 16.08 -11.48
N ASP A 102 22.84 16.23 -12.74
CA ASP A 102 23.48 17.47 -13.20
C ASP A 102 22.62 18.35 -14.13
N ASP A 103 21.39 17.93 -14.49
CA ASP A 103 20.50 18.67 -15.41
C ASP A 103 19.41 19.51 -14.70
N VAL A 104 19.56 19.74 -13.39
CA VAL A 104 18.68 20.62 -12.61
C VAL A 104 19.07 22.08 -12.86
N PHE A 105 18.10 22.90 -13.28
CA PHE A 105 18.25 24.32 -13.72
C PHE A 105 18.81 24.58 -15.13
N LYS A 106 18.20 23.98 -16.15
CA LYS A 106 17.92 24.72 -17.41
C LYS A 106 16.44 25.02 -17.56
N LYS A 107 16.12 26.32 -17.59
CA LYS A 107 14.78 26.88 -17.83
C LYS A 107 14.39 26.67 -19.30
N PRO A 108 13.30 25.94 -19.62
CA PRO A 108 12.80 25.88 -20.98
C PRO A 108 12.25 27.25 -21.41
N GLU A 109 12.73 27.77 -22.54
CA GLU A 109 12.10 28.92 -23.19
C GLU A 109 10.93 28.44 -24.05
N ILE A 110 9.75 28.97 -23.79
CA ILE A 110 8.55 28.76 -24.61
C ILE A 110 8.48 29.94 -25.59
N PRO A 111 8.42 29.71 -26.92
CA PRO A 111 8.33 30.79 -27.90
C PRO A 111 7.06 31.64 -27.68
N ALA A 112 7.22 32.96 -27.62
CA ALA A 112 6.09 33.88 -27.57
C ALA A 112 5.35 33.89 -28.92
N PRO A 113 4.00 33.91 -28.93
CA PRO A 113 3.23 34.02 -30.17
C PRO A 113 3.44 35.39 -30.81
N LYS A 114 3.66 35.42 -32.13
CA LYS A 114 3.70 36.67 -32.91
C LYS A 114 2.27 37.22 -33.10
N PRO A 115 2.06 38.55 -33.09
CA PRO A 115 0.78 39.14 -33.45
C PRO A 115 0.41 38.82 -34.91
N VAL A 116 -0.88 38.61 -35.17
CA VAL A 116 -1.46 38.62 -36.52
C VAL A 116 -2.17 39.95 -36.71
N GLU A 117 -1.87 40.64 -37.81
CA GLU A 117 -2.59 41.85 -38.21
C GLU A 117 -3.92 41.49 -38.89
N THR A 118 -5.00 42.13 -38.46
CA THR A 118 -6.27 42.21 -39.21
C THR A 118 -6.85 43.61 -39.09
N GLU A 119 -7.44 44.09 -40.18
CA GLU A 119 -7.84 45.49 -40.33
C GLU A 119 -9.19 45.83 -39.66
N LYS A 120 -9.45 47.14 -39.51
CA LYS A 120 -10.66 47.70 -38.86
C LYS A 120 -11.79 47.90 -39.87
N PRO A 121 -13.04 47.97 -39.39
CA PRO A 121 -13.74 49.26 -39.55
C PRO A 121 -14.14 49.97 -38.23
N LYS A 122 -14.54 51.24 -38.40
CA LYS A 122 -15.11 52.21 -37.43
C LYS A 122 -16.64 52.31 -37.64
N THR A 123 -17.52 52.90 -36.81
CA THR A 123 -17.51 53.37 -35.40
C THR A 123 -18.94 53.81 -35.00
N VAL A 124 -19.44 53.41 -33.82
CA VAL A 124 -20.58 53.94 -33.02
C VAL A 124 -20.33 53.50 -31.53
N VAL A 125 -20.41 54.23 -30.39
CA VAL A 125 -20.90 55.56 -29.90
C VAL A 125 -22.35 55.52 -29.36
N LEU A 126 -22.70 55.67 -28.07
CA LEU A 126 -22.06 56.09 -26.78
C LEU A 126 -22.23 54.96 -25.68
N THR A 127 -22.20 55.07 -24.33
CA THR A 127 -21.87 56.07 -23.25
C THR A 127 -21.64 55.33 -21.91
N ASN A 128 -20.77 55.85 -21.00
CA ASN A 128 -20.74 55.64 -19.51
C ASN A 128 -20.69 54.20 -18.93
N SER A 129 -20.30 53.92 -17.68
CA SER A 129 -19.68 54.70 -16.57
C SER A 129 -18.69 53.79 -15.80
N GLY A 130 -17.75 54.38 -15.04
CA GLY A 130 -16.65 53.63 -14.42
C GLY A 130 -16.90 53.06 -13.02
N THR A 131 -16.25 51.93 -12.73
CA THR A 131 -16.04 51.39 -11.36
C THR A 131 -14.58 50.96 -11.21
N THR A 132 -13.89 51.43 -10.17
CA THR A 132 -12.56 50.95 -9.81
C THR A 132 -12.66 49.62 -9.06
N SER A 133 -12.48 48.49 -9.77
CA SER A 133 -12.19 47.21 -9.13
C SER A 133 -10.68 47.03 -8.99
N SER A 134 -10.22 46.87 -7.76
CA SER A 134 -8.80 46.65 -7.45
C SER A 134 -8.30 45.37 -8.12
N SER A 135 -7.12 45.44 -8.72
CA SER A 135 -6.35 44.26 -9.11
C SER A 135 -5.89 43.53 -7.85
N SER A 136 -6.76 42.66 -7.32
CA SER A 136 -6.41 41.76 -6.25
C SER A 136 -5.32 40.81 -6.75
N SER A 137 -4.07 41.12 -6.38
CA SER A 137 -2.92 40.23 -6.53
C SER A 137 -3.08 39.06 -5.58
N SER A 138 -4.03 38.18 -5.89
CA SER A 138 -4.13 36.87 -5.25
C SER A 138 -2.83 36.14 -5.53
N SER A 139 -2.21 35.61 -4.48
CA SER A 139 -1.08 34.72 -4.62
C SER A 139 -1.58 33.42 -5.25
N LEU A 140 -1.33 33.24 -6.56
CA LEU A 140 -1.55 31.96 -7.25
C LEU A 140 -0.51 30.91 -6.79
N GLY A 141 -0.59 30.53 -5.52
CA GLY A 141 0.20 29.46 -4.92
C GLY A 141 -0.38 28.10 -5.31
N SER A 142 0.40 27.30 -6.05
CA SER A 142 0.01 26.02 -6.63
C SER A 142 -1.11 26.08 -7.69
N GLY A 143 -0.85 25.50 -8.87
CA GLY A 143 -1.86 25.38 -9.92
C GLY A 143 -2.90 24.31 -9.57
N ALA A 144 -4.19 24.60 -9.79
CA ALA A 144 -5.34 23.75 -9.45
C ALA A 144 -5.18 22.26 -9.81
N LEU A 145 -5.74 21.37 -8.96
CA LEU A 145 -5.86 19.94 -9.20
C LEU A 145 -6.56 19.69 -10.55
N VAL A 146 -5.93 18.93 -11.44
CA VAL A 146 -6.52 18.65 -12.77
C VAL A 146 -7.25 17.30 -12.72
N VAL A 147 -8.52 17.31 -13.10
CA VAL A 147 -9.45 16.18 -13.04
C VAL A 147 -9.79 15.73 -14.45
N ASN A 148 -9.82 14.43 -14.70
CA ASN A 148 -10.24 13.88 -15.99
C ASN A 148 -11.73 14.12 -16.21
N SER A 149 -12.16 14.55 -17.41
CA SER A 149 -13.60 14.66 -17.71
C SER A 149 -14.35 13.32 -17.62
N LYS A 150 -13.67 12.17 -17.70
CA LYS A 150 -14.26 10.85 -17.39
C LYS A 150 -14.79 10.74 -15.95
N GLN A 151 -14.33 11.60 -15.02
CA GLN A 151 -14.77 11.65 -13.62
C GLN A 151 -15.95 12.60 -13.38
N ARG A 152 -16.56 13.19 -14.42
CA ARG A 152 -17.79 14.01 -14.29
C ARG A 152 -18.90 13.18 -13.63
N GLY A 153 -19.51 13.72 -12.58
CA GLY A 153 -20.55 13.05 -11.80
C GLY A 153 -20.05 12.14 -10.66
N ASN A 154 -18.74 11.88 -10.56
CA ASN A 154 -18.18 11.12 -9.43
C ASN A 154 -18.45 11.87 -8.10
N PRO A 155 -19.06 11.22 -7.07
CA PRO A 155 -19.37 11.87 -5.80
C PRO A 155 -18.13 12.44 -5.07
N VAL A 156 -16.94 11.86 -5.29
CA VAL A 156 -15.66 12.34 -4.72
C VAL A 156 -15.44 13.84 -4.94
N LEU A 157 -15.86 14.38 -6.09
CA LEU A 157 -15.69 15.80 -6.44
C LEU A 157 -16.44 16.76 -5.49
N LYS A 158 -17.45 16.28 -4.75
CA LYS A 158 -18.18 17.05 -3.72
C LYS A 158 -17.41 17.18 -2.39
N HIS A 159 -16.39 16.35 -2.19
CA HIS A 159 -15.58 16.32 -0.98
C HIS A 159 -14.22 17.01 -1.14
N ILE A 160 -13.81 17.34 -2.38
CA ILE A 160 -12.65 18.19 -2.65
C ILE A 160 -13.08 19.66 -2.52
N ARG A 161 -12.79 20.26 -1.36
CA ARG A 161 -13.25 21.63 -0.99
C ARG A 161 -12.08 22.56 -0.63
N ASN A 162 -11.03 22.02 -0.02
CA ASN A 162 -9.85 22.76 0.44
C ASN A 162 -8.85 23.08 -0.70
N VAL A 163 -9.12 22.59 -1.92
CA VAL A 163 -8.24 22.67 -3.09
C VAL A 163 -9.06 23.00 -4.33
N GLN A 164 -8.65 24.03 -5.08
CA GLN A 164 -9.25 24.34 -6.37
C GLN A 164 -8.95 23.22 -7.38
N TRP A 165 -9.96 22.85 -8.18
CA TRP A 165 -9.83 21.82 -9.20
C TRP A 165 -10.52 22.21 -10.51
N ARG A 166 -10.07 21.62 -11.63
CA ARG A 166 -10.60 21.89 -12.98
C ARG A 166 -10.60 20.64 -13.85
N PHE A 167 -11.55 20.53 -14.78
CA PHE A 167 -11.57 19.44 -15.76
C PHE A 167 -10.51 19.60 -16.86
N CYS A 168 -10.10 18.48 -17.44
CA CYS A 168 -9.28 18.38 -18.64
C CYS A 168 -9.61 17.07 -19.39
N ASP A 169 -9.75 17.16 -20.71
CA ASP A 169 -10.13 16.02 -21.56
C ASP A 169 -8.91 15.22 -22.06
N THR A 170 -7.74 15.85 -22.16
CA THR A 170 -6.48 15.24 -22.62
C THR A 170 -5.71 14.53 -21.51
N LEU A 171 -6.29 14.40 -20.31
CA LEU A 171 -5.62 13.76 -19.19
C LEU A 171 -5.75 12.24 -19.28
N VAL A 172 -4.63 11.52 -19.16
CA VAL A 172 -4.65 10.05 -19.04
C VAL A 172 -5.10 9.60 -17.65
N PRO A 173 -4.44 9.95 -16.52
CA PRO A 173 -4.90 9.54 -15.19
C PRO A 173 -6.27 10.16 -14.85
N ASP A 174 -6.90 9.70 -13.77
CA ASP A 174 -8.20 10.25 -13.33
C ASP A 174 -8.04 11.60 -12.62
N TYR A 175 -6.92 11.76 -11.89
CA TYR A 175 -6.54 12.97 -11.18
C TYR A 175 -5.03 13.23 -11.36
N CYS A 176 -4.66 14.50 -11.56
CA CYS A 176 -3.29 14.97 -11.68
C CYS A 176 -3.03 16.02 -10.60
N MET A 177 -2.25 15.62 -9.60
CA MET A 177 -2.03 16.33 -8.34
C MET A 177 -0.82 17.27 -8.47
N SER A 178 0.27 16.79 -9.06
CA SER A 178 1.43 17.62 -9.42
C SER A 178 1.92 17.27 -10.83
N ARG A 179 2.96 17.97 -11.28
CA ARG A 179 3.66 17.72 -12.56
C ARG A 179 4.20 16.28 -12.65
N SER A 180 4.63 15.71 -11.52
CA SER A 180 5.16 14.35 -11.37
C SER A 180 4.28 13.40 -10.56
N SER A 181 3.08 13.82 -10.13
CA SER A 181 2.21 13.04 -9.24
C SER A 181 0.78 12.91 -9.76
N CYS A 182 0.33 11.69 -10.05
CA CYS A 182 -1.03 11.40 -10.50
C CYS A 182 -1.72 10.29 -9.68
N ALA A 183 -3.05 10.24 -9.76
CA ALA A 183 -3.86 9.18 -9.18
C ALA A 183 -4.90 8.64 -10.17
N PHE A 184 -5.10 7.33 -10.15
CA PHE A 184 -6.28 6.66 -10.68
C PHE A 184 -7.33 6.49 -9.58
N TYR A 185 -8.60 6.37 -9.96
CA TYR A 185 -9.70 6.04 -9.05
C TYR A 185 -10.45 4.81 -9.56
N LEU A 186 -10.60 3.80 -8.68
CA LEU A 186 -11.18 2.51 -9.04
C LEU A 186 -12.09 2.00 -7.93
N SER A 187 -13.37 1.77 -8.24
CA SER A 187 -14.26 1.00 -7.37
C SER A 187 -13.95 -0.49 -7.50
N MET A 188 -13.97 -1.22 -6.38
CA MET A 188 -13.82 -2.68 -6.39
C MET A 188 -14.97 -3.37 -7.15
N LYS A 189 -16.22 -2.91 -7.01
CA LYS A 189 -17.33 -3.39 -7.88
C LYS A 189 -17.05 -3.16 -9.36
N TYR A 190 -16.48 -2.01 -9.72
CA TYR A 190 -16.17 -1.70 -11.12
C TYR A 190 -15.02 -2.57 -11.66
N HIS A 191 -13.99 -2.84 -10.86
CA HIS A 191 -12.92 -3.77 -11.21
C HIS A 191 -13.43 -5.20 -11.41
N LEU A 192 -14.27 -5.72 -10.50
CA LEU A 192 -14.90 -7.05 -10.63
C LEU A 192 -15.79 -7.18 -11.87
N LEU A 193 -16.28 -6.07 -12.43
CA LEU A 193 -17.03 -6.05 -13.69
C LEU A 193 -16.14 -5.85 -14.93
N ASN A 194 -14.96 -5.24 -14.76
CA ASN A 194 -14.04 -4.85 -15.84
C ASN A 194 -12.57 -5.08 -15.41
N PRO A 195 -12.11 -6.32 -15.23
CA PRO A 195 -10.79 -6.59 -14.65
C PRO A 195 -9.65 -5.97 -15.49
N THR A 196 -9.76 -6.07 -16.82
CA THR A 196 -8.78 -5.53 -17.79
C THR A 196 -8.70 -4.01 -17.85
N TYR A 197 -9.69 -3.26 -17.32
CA TYR A 197 -9.72 -1.80 -17.37
C TYR A 197 -8.45 -1.18 -16.78
N ILE A 198 -8.06 -1.57 -15.56
CA ILE A 198 -6.94 -0.91 -14.87
C ILE A 198 -5.60 -1.18 -15.57
N HIS A 199 -5.40 -2.37 -16.15
CA HIS A 199 -4.22 -2.69 -16.96
C HIS A 199 -4.11 -1.79 -18.20
N GLN A 200 -5.23 -1.59 -18.93
CA GLN A 200 -5.26 -0.70 -20.08
C GLN A 200 -4.95 0.74 -19.68
N ARG A 201 -5.56 1.25 -18.60
CA ARG A 201 -5.35 2.61 -18.09
C ARG A 201 -3.91 2.86 -17.61
N ILE A 202 -3.25 1.85 -17.05
CA ILE A 202 -1.82 1.89 -16.69
C ILE A 202 -0.94 1.85 -17.94
N LYS A 203 -1.26 1.01 -18.95
CA LYS A 203 -0.54 0.94 -20.23
C LYS A 203 -0.65 2.25 -21.04
N GLU A 204 -1.80 2.93 -21.00
CA GLU A 204 -2.00 4.28 -21.55
C GLU A 204 -1.08 5.33 -20.88
N LEU A 205 -0.80 5.19 -19.59
CA LEU A 205 -0.02 6.15 -18.79
C LEU A 205 1.50 5.94 -18.92
N GLY A 206 1.92 4.69 -18.98
CA GLY A 206 3.33 4.29 -18.98
C GLY A 206 4.11 4.91 -17.81
N ARG A 207 5.16 5.67 -18.15
CA ARG A 207 6.11 6.31 -17.22
C ARG A 207 5.97 7.85 -17.18
N ALA A 208 4.79 8.40 -17.47
CA ALA A 208 4.57 9.86 -17.53
C ALA A 208 4.62 10.60 -16.18
N TYR A 209 4.65 9.88 -15.06
CA TYR A 209 4.66 10.42 -13.69
C TYR A 209 5.52 9.54 -12.79
N ASP A 210 6.25 10.15 -11.85
CA ASP A 210 7.09 9.44 -10.87
C ASP A 210 6.22 8.80 -9.78
N LEU A 211 5.34 9.59 -9.16
CA LEU A 211 4.39 9.14 -8.15
C LEU A 211 3.05 8.80 -8.81
N ARG A 212 2.73 7.51 -8.87
CA ARG A 212 1.50 6.99 -9.47
C ARG A 212 0.69 6.25 -8.39
N VAL A 213 -0.45 6.82 -8.00
CA VAL A 213 -1.31 6.31 -6.93
C VAL A 213 -2.53 5.61 -7.50
N LEU A 214 -2.97 4.50 -6.89
CA LEU A 214 -4.29 3.90 -7.12
C LEU A 214 -5.18 4.13 -5.89
N LEU A 215 -6.20 4.98 -6.03
CA LEU A 215 -7.21 5.20 -5.00
C LEU A 215 -8.33 4.17 -5.18
N THR A 216 -8.24 3.06 -4.44
CA THR A 216 -9.17 1.93 -4.55
C THR A 216 -10.33 2.10 -3.56
N PHE A 217 -11.54 2.34 -4.07
CA PHE A 217 -12.75 2.48 -3.27
C PHE A 217 -13.35 1.10 -2.91
N VAL A 218 -13.39 0.81 -1.62
CA VAL A 218 -13.76 -0.49 -1.04
C VAL A 218 -15.28 -0.58 -0.89
N ASP A 219 -15.96 -0.94 -1.97
CA ASP A 219 -17.43 -0.97 -2.02
C ASP A 219 -18.01 -2.39 -2.15
N VAL A 220 -17.22 -3.43 -1.88
CA VAL A 220 -17.58 -4.86 -1.97
C VAL A 220 -17.61 -5.49 -0.57
N LYS A 221 -18.55 -6.41 -0.32
CA LYS A 221 -18.73 -7.07 0.99
C LYS A 221 -17.54 -7.93 1.42
N GLU A 222 -16.90 -8.61 0.48
CA GLU A 222 -15.72 -9.45 0.72
C GLU A 222 -14.58 -8.97 -0.19
N PRO A 223 -13.78 -7.97 0.24
CA PRO A 223 -12.81 -7.31 -0.62
C PRO A 223 -11.49 -8.07 -0.75
N ARG A 224 -11.23 -9.11 0.05
CA ARG A 224 -9.91 -9.76 0.18
C ARG A 224 -9.29 -10.24 -1.14
N HIS A 225 -10.10 -10.80 -2.04
CA HIS A 225 -9.64 -11.29 -3.34
C HIS A 225 -9.21 -10.11 -4.23
N CYS A 226 -10.14 -9.17 -4.44
CA CYS A 226 -9.97 -7.94 -5.20
C CYS A 226 -8.77 -7.10 -4.71
N ILE A 227 -8.53 -7.04 -3.39
CA ILE A 227 -7.34 -6.41 -2.81
C ILE A 227 -6.07 -7.12 -3.27
N LYS A 228 -5.99 -8.46 -3.11
CA LYS A 228 -4.80 -9.26 -3.47
C LYS A 228 -4.46 -9.15 -4.97
N GLU A 229 -5.48 -9.05 -5.82
CA GLU A 229 -5.34 -8.86 -7.27
C GLU A 229 -4.83 -7.46 -7.62
N LEU A 230 -5.48 -6.41 -7.08
CA LEU A 230 -5.05 -5.03 -7.29
C LEU A 230 -3.66 -4.75 -6.67
N GLU A 231 -3.31 -5.42 -5.57
CA GLU A 231 -1.99 -5.38 -4.94
C GLU A 231 -0.91 -5.98 -5.85
N LYS A 232 -1.13 -7.20 -6.42
CA LYS A 232 -0.26 -7.77 -7.47
C LYS A 232 -0.03 -6.72 -8.59
N ILE A 233 -1.11 -6.17 -9.14
CA ILE A 233 -1.08 -5.22 -10.26
C ILE A 233 -0.29 -3.95 -9.91
N CYS A 234 -0.48 -3.41 -8.71
CA CYS A 234 0.23 -2.22 -8.23
C CYS A 234 1.71 -2.47 -8.02
N ILE A 235 2.10 -3.62 -7.44
CA ILE A 235 3.49 -4.01 -7.25
C ILE A 235 4.21 -4.11 -8.61
N TYR A 236 3.68 -4.91 -9.55
CA TYR A 236 4.31 -5.06 -10.87
C TYR A 236 4.37 -3.77 -11.68
N SER A 237 3.36 -2.91 -11.55
CA SER A 237 3.30 -1.63 -12.27
C SER A 237 4.08 -0.50 -11.60
N ASN A 238 4.59 -0.69 -10.39
CA ASN A 238 5.11 0.33 -9.48
C ASN A 238 4.11 1.50 -9.25
N LEU A 239 2.91 1.16 -8.77
CA LEU A 239 1.91 2.09 -8.23
C LEU A 239 1.78 1.92 -6.71
N THR A 240 1.50 3.01 -6.00
CA THR A 240 1.11 2.97 -4.59
C THR A 240 -0.41 2.80 -4.48
N MET A 241 -0.89 1.66 -3.98
CA MET A 241 -2.31 1.48 -3.67
C MET A 241 -2.68 2.14 -2.34
N ILE A 242 -3.81 2.83 -2.31
CA ILE A 242 -4.46 3.34 -1.10
C ILE A 242 -5.91 2.86 -1.12
N LEU A 243 -6.33 2.19 -0.04
CA LEU A 243 -7.71 1.78 0.15
C LEU A 243 -8.52 2.94 0.74
N CYS A 244 -9.75 3.15 0.25
CA CYS A 244 -10.66 4.17 0.75
C CYS A 244 -12.06 3.55 0.98
N TRP A 245 -12.64 3.77 2.16
CA TRP A 245 -13.95 3.26 2.55
C TRP A 245 -15.08 4.26 2.29
N THR A 246 -14.76 5.55 2.13
CA THR A 246 -15.72 6.60 1.79
C THR A 246 -15.25 7.48 0.63
N PRO A 247 -16.17 8.09 -0.17
CA PRO A 247 -15.79 9.11 -1.15
C PRO A 247 -15.17 10.38 -0.53
N GLU A 248 -15.39 10.61 0.77
CA GLU A 248 -14.79 11.72 1.51
C GLU A 248 -13.29 11.50 1.78
N GLU A 249 -12.89 10.28 2.16
CA GLU A 249 -11.48 9.90 2.28
C GLU A 249 -10.73 10.07 0.95
N VAL A 250 -11.31 9.63 -0.17
CA VAL A 250 -10.71 9.82 -1.51
C VAL A 250 -10.46 11.31 -1.79
N GLY A 251 -11.46 12.16 -1.52
CA GLY A 251 -11.30 13.62 -1.63
C GLY A 251 -10.21 14.16 -0.72
N ARG A 252 -10.19 13.71 0.54
CA ARG A 252 -9.21 14.10 1.57
C ARG A 252 -7.78 13.69 1.20
N TYR A 253 -7.57 12.53 0.58
CA TYR A 253 -6.26 12.11 0.07
C TYR A 253 -5.81 12.99 -1.11
N LEU A 254 -6.68 13.25 -2.09
CA LEU A 254 -6.38 14.14 -3.22
C LEU A 254 -6.03 15.57 -2.76
N GLU A 255 -6.79 16.12 -1.82
CA GLU A 255 -6.47 17.39 -1.17
C GLU A 255 -5.12 17.37 -0.47
N THR A 256 -4.82 16.30 0.27
CA THR A 256 -3.59 16.19 1.06
C THR A 256 -2.36 16.08 0.15
N TYR A 257 -2.39 15.23 -0.87
CA TYR A 257 -1.32 15.19 -1.88
C TYR A 257 -1.11 16.55 -2.54
N LYS A 258 -2.19 17.29 -2.85
CA LYS A 258 -2.06 18.61 -3.46
C LYS A 258 -1.48 19.66 -2.50
N ALA A 259 -1.97 19.71 -1.26
CA ALA A 259 -1.51 20.65 -0.24
C ALA A 259 -0.10 20.35 0.30
N TYR A 260 0.51 19.23 -0.13
CA TYR A 260 1.87 18.82 0.23
C TYR A 260 2.85 18.87 -0.95
N GLU A 261 2.41 19.28 -2.16
CA GLU A 261 3.22 19.39 -3.39
C GLU A 261 4.55 20.15 -3.20
N PHE A 262 4.58 21.18 -2.35
CA PHE A 262 5.75 22.02 -2.10
C PHE A 262 6.28 21.92 -0.65
N LYS A 263 5.91 20.87 0.10
CA LYS A 263 6.42 20.66 1.46
C LYS A 263 7.67 19.79 1.44
N SER A 264 8.69 20.20 2.17
CA SER A 264 9.94 19.43 2.33
C SER A 264 9.74 18.18 3.19
N ALA A 265 10.65 17.22 3.05
CA ALA A 265 10.65 15.98 3.81
C ALA A 265 10.84 16.20 5.33
N ASP A 266 11.34 17.36 5.77
CA ASP A 266 11.57 17.74 7.17
C ASP A 266 10.30 17.69 8.06
N ALA A 267 9.11 17.70 7.43
CA ALA A 267 7.83 17.53 8.10
C ALA A 267 7.44 16.05 8.34
N ILE A 268 8.12 15.11 7.69
CA ILE A 268 7.87 13.66 7.69
C ILE A 268 9.05 12.90 8.32
N MET A 269 10.27 13.42 8.21
CA MET A 269 11.45 12.92 8.91
C MET A 269 11.18 12.74 10.41
N GLU A 270 11.78 11.71 10.99
CA GLU A 270 11.64 11.42 12.41
C GLU A 270 12.29 12.53 13.26
N LYS A 271 11.47 13.48 13.68
CA LYS A 271 11.74 14.35 14.81
C LYS A 271 11.72 13.47 16.06
N SER A 272 12.87 12.88 16.37
CA SER A 272 13.11 11.73 17.26
C SER A 272 12.78 11.98 18.75
N THR A 273 11.60 12.52 19.04
CA THR A 273 11.20 13.22 20.28
C THR A 273 12.00 14.51 20.55
N ASN A 274 13.31 14.50 20.29
CA ASN A 274 14.29 15.53 20.62
C ASN A 274 14.10 16.89 19.93
N GLN A 275 13.18 17.01 18.96
CA GLN A 275 12.98 18.23 18.16
C GLN A 275 11.82 19.14 18.62
N ILE A 276 11.03 18.74 19.62
CA ILE A 276 9.88 19.53 20.10
C ILE A 276 10.28 20.53 21.20
N GLU A 277 11.24 20.18 22.05
CA GLU A 277 11.75 21.06 23.12
C GLU A 277 12.80 22.08 22.63
N THR A 278 13.40 21.86 21.46
CA THR A 278 14.59 22.59 20.96
C THR A 278 14.31 24.03 20.51
N SER A 279 13.05 24.48 20.51
CA SER A 279 12.67 25.82 20.04
C SER A 279 13.13 26.95 20.96
N ASN A 280 13.55 26.68 22.21
CA ASN A 280 13.71 27.73 23.22
C ASN A 280 14.94 27.64 24.16
N LYS A 281 15.83 26.62 24.10
CA LYS A 281 17.04 26.58 24.97
C LYS A 281 18.31 26.01 24.32
N ALA A 282 19.37 26.83 24.41
CA ALA A 282 20.81 26.54 24.41
C ALA A 282 21.33 25.31 23.63
N GLN A 283 22.13 25.59 22.59
CA GLN A 283 22.74 24.63 21.66
C GLN A 283 23.79 23.65 22.26
N GLN A 284 23.98 23.63 23.58
CA GLN A 284 25.06 22.90 24.25
C GLN A 284 24.63 21.61 24.96
N ASN A 285 23.32 21.37 25.13
CA ASN A 285 22.78 20.25 25.91
C ASN A 285 22.23 19.08 25.05
N ASN A 286 22.31 19.20 23.72
CA ASN A 286 21.57 18.33 22.78
C ASN A 286 22.21 16.93 22.61
N SER A 287 23.54 16.82 22.75
CA SER A 287 24.23 15.52 22.87
C SER A 287 23.65 14.69 24.02
N ASP A 288 23.41 15.38 25.14
CA ASP A 288 23.14 14.74 26.42
C ASP A 288 21.69 14.29 26.49
N SER A 289 20.72 15.12 26.05
CA SER A 289 19.31 14.70 25.91
C SER A 289 19.17 13.44 25.06
N ASN A 290 19.92 13.36 23.95
CA ASN A 290 19.83 12.26 23.00
C ASN A 290 20.47 10.98 23.57
N PHE A 291 21.62 11.12 24.25
CA PHE A 291 22.24 10.01 25.00
C PHE A 291 21.35 9.50 26.14
N ILE A 292 20.73 10.41 26.89
CA ILE A 292 19.82 10.10 28.01
C ILE A 292 18.60 9.31 27.52
N ASN A 293 18.02 9.70 26.38
CA ASN A 293 16.89 8.99 25.77
C ASN A 293 17.33 7.60 25.26
N ASN A 294 18.41 7.51 24.48
CA ASN A 294 18.95 6.24 23.98
C ASN A 294 19.29 5.25 25.12
N LEU A 295 19.88 5.73 26.21
CA LEU A 295 20.19 4.94 27.41
C LEU A 295 18.92 4.49 28.14
N THR A 296 17.90 5.35 28.20
CA THR A 296 16.61 5.01 28.82
C THR A 296 15.89 3.93 28.01
N ASP A 297 15.86 4.05 26.69
CA ASP A 297 15.20 3.07 25.82
C ASP A 297 15.99 1.74 25.74
N PHE A 298 17.33 1.77 25.79
CA PHE A 298 18.17 0.58 25.99
C PHE A 298 17.82 -0.17 27.29
N LEU A 299 17.76 0.54 28.42
CA LEU A 299 17.41 -0.06 29.71
C LEU A 299 15.96 -0.56 29.74
N CYS A 300 15.03 0.10 29.04
CA CYS A 300 13.63 -0.34 28.91
C CYS A 300 13.41 -1.56 28.00
N GLN A 301 14.40 -2.02 27.22
CA GLN A 301 14.34 -3.35 26.59
C GLN A 301 14.39 -4.48 27.63
N ILE A 302 14.87 -4.21 28.85
CA ILE A 302 14.94 -5.18 29.93
C ILE A 302 13.55 -5.36 30.56
N LYS A 303 13.02 -6.59 30.48
CA LYS A 303 11.67 -6.94 30.96
C LYS A 303 11.46 -6.53 32.42
N SER A 304 10.52 -5.60 32.63
CA SER A 304 10.14 -4.97 33.91
C SER A 304 11.06 -3.85 34.43
N ILE A 305 11.87 -3.22 33.57
CA ILE A 305 12.53 -1.93 33.81
C ILE A 305 11.74 -0.82 33.10
N ASN A 306 11.16 0.11 33.87
CA ASN A 306 10.42 1.26 33.36
C ASN A 306 11.34 2.49 33.20
N LYS A 307 10.88 3.54 32.50
CA LYS A 307 11.66 4.79 32.32
C LYS A 307 12.11 5.42 33.64
N THR A 308 11.29 5.30 34.70
CA THR A 308 11.67 5.73 36.06
C THR A 308 12.82 4.90 36.63
N ASP A 309 12.78 3.57 36.50
CA ASP A 309 13.86 2.68 36.97
C ASP A 309 15.16 2.96 36.22
N ALA A 310 15.08 3.15 34.89
CA ALA A 310 16.22 3.51 34.06
C ALA A 310 16.84 4.85 34.46
N SER A 311 16.03 5.84 34.85
CA SER A 311 16.51 7.11 35.40
C SER A 311 17.23 6.94 36.74
N THR A 312 16.70 6.11 37.65
CA THR A 312 17.37 5.75 38.91
C THR A 312 18.71 5.06 38.64
N LEU A 313 18.72 3.99 37.82
CA LEU A 313 19.93 3.23 37.51
C LEU A 313 21.04 4.12 36.93
N ARG A 314 20.68 5.05 36.04
CA ARG A 314 21.63 6.03 35.51
C ARG A 314 22.17 6.95 36.60
N GLN A 315 21.32 7.45 37.51
CA GLN A 315 21.75 8.34 38.60
C GLN A 315 22.62 7.60 39.64
N THR A 316 22.39 6.31 39.88
CA THR A 316 23.14 5.51 40.85
C THR A 316 24.48 4.99 40.30
N PHE A 317 24.54 4.59 39.02
CA PHE A 317 25.73 3.94 38.45
C PHE A 317 26.48 4.77 37.39
N GLY A 318 25.91 5.86 36.87
CA GLY A 318 26.54 6.72 35.85
C GLY A 318 26.66 6.08 34.46
N SER A 319 27.27 4.91 34.35
CA SER A 319 27.58 4.20 33.11
C SER A 319 26.99 2.77 33.06
N VAL A 320 26.73 2.28 31.84
CA VAL A 320 26.31 0.89 31.59
C VAL A 320 27.42 -0.12 31.99
N LYS A 321 28.68 0.32 32.00
CA LYS A 321 29.83 -0.49 32.42
C LYS A 321 29.78 -0.75 33.93
N GLU A 322 29.60 0.30 34.73
CA GLU A 322 29.47 0.15 36.19
C GLU A 322 28.22 -0.67 36.53
N LEU A 323 27.08 -0.37 35.89
CA LEU A 323 25.83 -1.11 36.05
C LEU A 323 25.97 -2.62 35.75
N SER A 324 26.68 -3.02 34.69
CA SER A 324 26.86 -4.43 34.37
C SER A 324 27.79 -5.14 35.36
N THR A 325 28.83 -4.44 35.85
CA THR A 325 29.73 -4.96 36.90
C THR A 325 29.12 -5.00 38.31
N ALA A 326 28.09 -4.20 38.59
CA ALA A 326 27.50 -4.02 39.91
C ALA A 326 27.06 -5.33 40.59
N SER A 327 27.17 -5.39 41.92
CA SER A 327 26.76 -6.54 42.73
C SER A 327 25.24 -6.60 42.95
N LYS A 328 24.72 -7.75 43.41
CA LYS A 328 23.28 -7.87 43.71
C LYS A 328 22.85 -6.93 44.84
N GLU A 329 23.73 -6.71 45.82
CA GLU A 329 23.53 -5.83 46.97
C GLU A 329 23.45 -4.36 46.52
N GLN A 330 24.37 -3.93 45.63
CA GLN A 330 24.37 -2.58 45.06
C GLN A 330 23.11 -2.30 44.23
N LEU A 331 22.65 -3.27 43.42
CA LEU A 331 21.40 -3.15 42.67
C LEU A 331 20.18 -3.06 43.60
N ASN A 332 20.15 -3.82 44.70
CA ASN A 332 19.08 -3.76 45.71
C ASN A 332 19.08 -2.46 46.53
N LEU A 333 20.15 -1.65 46.50
CA LEU A 333 20.20 -0.34 47.14
C LEU A 333 19.51 0.77 46.30
N CYS A 334 19.14 0.48 45.05
CA CYS A 334 18.53 1.47 44.13
C CYS A 334 17.09 1.82 44.54
N PRO A 335 16.76 3.10 44.80
CA PRO A 335 15.43 3.48 45.28
C PRO A 335 14.32 3.18 44.25
N GLY A 336 13.29 2.47 44.70
CA GLY A 336 12.14 2.08 43.87
C GLY A 336 12.32 0.78 43.06
N LEU A 337 13.53 0.22 42.98
CA LEU A 337 13.76 -1.05 42.31
C LEU A 337 13.58 -2.22 43.29
N GLY A 338 12.44 -2.92 43.19
CA GLY A 338 12.21 -4.13 43.97
C GLY A 338 13.16 -5.27 43.56
N PRO A 339 13.50 -6.21 44.48
CA PRO A 339 14.56 -7.20 44.28
C PRO A 339 14.32 -8.15 43.08
N LEU A 340 13.09 -8.31 42.62
CA LEU A 340 12.75 -9.06 41.41
C LEU A 340 13.23 -8.37 40.12
N LYS A 341 13.29 -7.02 40.09
CA LYS A 341 13.92 -6.26 39.00
C LYS A 341 15.43 -6.42 39.07
N CYS A 342 16.02 -6.25 40.26
CA CYS A 342 17.46 -6.30 40.50
C CYS A 342 18.08 -7.66 40.15
N ASN A 343 17.42 -8.77 40.53
CA ASN A 343 17.87 -10.12 40.13
C ASN A 343 17.86 -10.32 38.61
N ARG A 344 16.77 -9.96 37.92
CA ARG A 344 16.69 -10.06 36.45
C ARG A 344 17.75 -9.21 35.75
N LEU A 345 17.97 -7.99 36.23
CA LEU A 345 18.97 -7.06 35.70
C LEU A 345 20.40 -7.62 35.87
N TYR A 346 20.70 -8.16 37.06
CA TYR A 346 21.98 -8.84 37.34
C TYR A 346 22.19 -10.08 36.46
N GLU A 347 21.14 -10.89 36.28
CA GLU A 347 21.15 -12.13 35.49
C GLU A 347 21.32 -11.83 34.00
N ILE A 348 20.64 -10.81 33.46
CA ILE A 348 20.72 -10.46 32.03
C ILE A 348 22.13 -10.01 31.62
N PHE A 349 22.86 -9.28 32.47
CA PHE A 349 24.25 -8.91 32.19
C PHE A 349 25.27 -10.07 32.34
N ARG A 350 24.85 -11.24 32.84
CA ARG A 350 25.75 -12.36 33.19
C ARG A 350 25.34 -13.72 32.60
N THR A 351 24.17 -13.80 31.96
CA THR A 351 23.68 -15.03 31.32
C THR A 351 24.39 -15.22 29.98
N PRO A 352 25.03 -16.37 29.72
CA PRO A 352 25.68 -16.60 28.43
C PRO A 352 24.64 -16.73 27.31
N PHE A 353 24.92 -16.15 26.14
CA PHE A 353 24.07 -16.26 24.95
C PHE A 353 23.85 -17.72 24.48
N ILE A 354 24.81 -18.60 24.79
CA ILE A 354 24.74 -20.03 24.54
C ILE A 354 24.48 -20.71 25.88
N LEU A 355 23.34 -21.39 26.01
CA LEU A 355 23.07 -22.22 27.18
C LEU A 355 24.12 -23.34 27.26
N PRO A 356 24.74 -23.59 28.42
CA PRO A 356 25.63 -24.74 28.58
C PRO A 356 24.84 -26.02 28.31
N LYS A 357 25.47 -26.98 27.62
CA LYS A 357 24.87 -28.32 27.46
C LYS A 357 24.61 -28.91 28.84
N LYS A 358 23.41 -29.46 29.05
CA LYS A 358 23.17 -30.32 30.20
C LYS A 358 24.03 -31.57 30.04
N ASN A 359 24.92 -31.78 31.01
CA ASN A 359 25.51 -33.08 31.31
C ASN A 359 24.55 -33.89 32.17
#